data_AF-A0A368G0F9-F1
#
_entry.id   AF-A0A368G0F9-F1
#
_cell.length_a   1.000
_cell.length_b   1.000
_cell.length_c   1.000
_cell.angle_alpha   90.00
_cell.angle_beta   90.00
_cell.angle_gamma   90.00
#
_symmetry.space_group_name_H-M   'P 1'
#
loop_
_entity.id
_entity.type
_entity.pdbx_description
1 polymer ?
#
loop_
_entity_poly.entity_id
_entity_poly.type
_entity_poly.pdbx_seq_one_letter_code
_entity_poly.pdbx_strand_id
1 'polypeptide(L)'
;MVSKKSIVYYYHPEVGNFHYGPRHPMKPQRLAALNNLVVHYELDKKMEMRLSPRANAMDMRRFHSKEYVDFLERISPQCAEQYEHLFAQFNIGEDW
;
A
#
# COMPACT_ATOMS: atom_id res chain seq x y z
N MET A 1 -13.05 35.90 -5.66
CA MET A 1 -13.54 34.50 -5.56
C MET A 1 -12.33 33.58 -5.66
N VAL A 2 -12.08 32.72 -4.67
CA VAL A 2 -11.03 31.71 -4.78
C VAL A 2 -11.50 30.67 -5.80
N SER A 3 -10.72 30.44 -6.85
CA SER A 3 -11.00 29.37 -7.82
C SER A 3 -11.11 28.03 -7.09
N LYS A 4 -12.17 27.26 -7.37
CA LYS A 4 -12.37 25.95 -6.76
C LYS A 4 -11.23 25.04 -7.24
N LYS A 5 -10.43 24.53 -6.30
CA LYS A 5 -9.31 23.63 -6.62
C LYS A 5 -9.84 22.33 -7.20
N SER A 6 -9.19 21.85 -8.26
CA SER A 6 -9.39 20.47 -8.74
C SER A 6 -8.74 19.49 -7.77
N ILE A 7 -9.44 18.41 -7.45
CA ILE A 7 -8.98 17.39 -6.50
C ILE A 7 -9.06 16.03 -7.19
N VAL A 8 -7.98 15.26 -7.14
CA VAL A 8 -7.92 13.87 -7.60
C VAL A 8 -7.81 12.96 -6.39
N TYR A 9 -8.67 11.94 -6.32
CA TYR A 9 -8.67 10.93 -5.26
C TYR A 9 -8.27 9.57 -5.83
N TYR A 10 -7.19 9.00 -5.31
CA TYR A 10 -6.64 7.72 -5.74
C TYR A 10 -7.09 6.60 -4.79
N TYR A 11 -7.65 5.53 -5.36
CA TYR A 11 -8.05 4.35 -4.60
C TYR A 11 -7.90 3.08 -5.43
N HIS A 12 -7.54 1.98 -4.76
CA HIS A 12 -7.50 0.65 -5.36
C HIS A 12 -8.44 -0.28 -4.58
N PRO A 13 -9.46 -0.91 -5.22
CA PRO A 13 -10.46 -1.73 -4.52
C PRO A 13 -9.88 -2.86 -3.68
N GLU A 14 -8.77 -3.45 -4.11
CA GLU A 14 -8.15 -4.60 -3.42
C GLU A 14 -7.29 -4.21 -2.20
N VAL A 15 -7.05 -2.92 -1.95
CA VAL A 15 -6.16 -2.49 -0.86
C VAL A 15 -6.66 -2.97 0.52
N GLY A 16 -7.97 -3.13 0.68
CA GLY A 16 -8.57 -3.65 1.91
C GLY A 16 -8.35 -5.15 2.16
N ASN A 17 -7.93 -5.90 1.13
CA ASN A 17 -7.80 -7.36 1.19
C ASN A 17 -6.46 -7.81 1.77
N PHE A 18 -5.49 -6.91 1.90
CA PHE A 18 -4.19 -7.23 2.49
C PHE A 18 -4.29 -7.36 4.01
N HIS A 19 -3.55 -8.31 4.58
CA HIS A 19 -3.59 -8.63 5.99
C HIS A 19 -2.17 -8.78 6.54
N TYR A 20 -1.81 -7.93 7.53
CA TYR A 20 -0.48 -7.92 8.14
C TYR A 20 -0.21 -9.10 9.08
N GLY A 21 -1.23 -9.88 9.41
CA GLY A 21 -1.12 -11.01 10.34
C GLY A 21 -2.01 -10.83 11.57
N PRO A 22 -2.27 -11.93 12.30
CA PRO A 22 -3.04 -11.89 13.54
C PRO A 22 -2.43 -10.90 14.53
N ARG A 23 -3.28 -10.16 15.26
CA ARG A 23 -2.89 -9.17 16.29
C ARG A 23 -2.07 -7.96 15.82
N HIS A 24 -1.57 -7.92 14.58
CA HIS A 24 -0.87 -6.75 14.06
C HIS A 24 -1.81 -5.52 13.97
N PRO A 25 -1.42 -4.33 14.48
CA PRO A 25 -2.31 -3.18 14.57
C PRO A 25 -2.62 -2.52 13.22
N MET A 26 -1.74 -2.64 12.22
CA MET A 26 -2.00 -2.11 10.88
C MET A 26 -3.11 -2.92 10.17
N LYS A 27 -4.25 -2.27 9.90
CA LYS A 27 -5.42 -2.85 9.22
C LYS A 27 -5.73 -2.11 7.90
N PRO A 28 -5.27 -2.61 6.73
CA PRO A 28 -5.56 -2.01 5.42
C PRO A 28 -7.05 -1.82 5.12
N GLN A 29 -7.93 -2.62 5.74
CA GLN A 29 -9.39 -2.50 5.70
C GLN A 29 -9.88 -1.09 6.02
N ARG A 30 -9.13 -0.32 6.81
CA ARG A 30 -9.46 1.09 7.12
C ARG A 30 -9.59 1.97 5.88
N LEU A 31 -8.82 1.67 4.81
CA LEU A 31 -8.86 2.41 3.55
C LEU A 31 -10.14 2.11 2.76
N ALA A 32 -10.60 0.85 2.77
CA ALA A 32 -11.88 0.47 2.17
C ALA A 32 -13.06 1.09 2.94
N ALA A 33 -13.00 1.10 4.28
CA ALA A 33 -14.00 1.78 5.11
C ALA A 33 -14.06 3.29 4.84
N LEU A 34 -12.91 3.96 4.72
CA LEU A 34 -12.83 5.37 4.35
C LEU A 34 -13.41 5.63 2.95
N ASN A 35 -13.09 4.78 1.96
CA ASN A 35 -13.64 4.92 0.63
C ASN A 35 -15.18 4.78 0.61
N ASN A 36 -15.74 3.89 1.44
CA ASN A 36 -17.20 3.80 1.59
C ASN A 36 -17.80 5.11 2.09
N LEU A 37 -17.16 5.77 3.08
CA LEU A 37 -17.61 7.08 3.55
C LEU A 37 -17.53 8.14 2.44
N VAL A 38 -16.43 8.18 1.67
CA VAL A 38 -16.26 9.11 0.54
C VAL A 38 -17.43 9.01 -0.45
N VAL A 39 -17.83 7.80 -0.81
CA VAL A 39 -18.94 7.56 -1.75
C VAL A 39 -20.31 7.86 -1.12
N HIS A 40 -20.56 7.41 0.12
CA HIS A 40 -21.88 7.60 0.75
C HIS A 40 -22.15 9.05 1.16
N TYR A 41 -21.11 9.86 1.39
CA TYR A 41 -21.22 11.30 1.57
C TYR A 41 -21.18 12.08 0.23
N GLU A 42 -21.18 11.38 -0.90
CA GLU A 42 -21.19 11.96 -2.24
C GLU A 42 -20.00 12.90 -2.53
N LEU A 43 -18.87 12.65 -1.86
CA LEU A 43 -17.65 13.43 -2.04
C LEU A 43 -16.94 13.08 -3.35
N ASP A 44 -17.09 11.83 -3.80
CA ASP A 44 -16.68 11.34 -5.11
C ASP A 44 -17.25 12.20 -6.25
N LYS A 45 -18.49 12.70 -6.14
CA LYS A 45 -19.11 13.60 -7.13
C LYS A 45 -18.41 14.97 -7.25
N LYS A 46 -17.54 15.32 -6.30
CA LYS A 46 -16.83 16.61 -6.23
C LYS A 46 -15.35 16.48 -6.57
N MET A 47 -14.87 15.29 -6.89
CA MET A 47 -13.47 14.96 -7.13
C MET A 47 -13.32 14.07 -8.36
N GLU A 48 -12.12 14.01 -8.90
CA GLU A 48 -11.78 13.05 -9.94
C GLU A 48 -11.29 11.75 -9.31
N MET A 49 -12.08 10.69 -9.44
CA MET A 49 -11.72 9.36 -8.92
C MET A 49 -10.77 8.66 -9.89
N ARG A 50 -9.61 8.22 -9.40
CA ARG A 50 -8.61 7.49 -10.19
C ARG A 50 -8.22 6.17 -9.53
N LEU A 51 -8.02 5.15 -10.35
CA LEU A 51 -7.40 3.91 -9.90
C LEU A 51 -5.92 4.18 -9.58
N SER A 52 -5.46 3.77 -8.41
CA SER A 52 -4.04 3.87 -8.06
C SER A 52 -3.20 2.99 -8.99
N PRO A 53 -2.20 3.54 -9.72
CA PRO A 53 -1.34 2.73 -10.58
C PRO A 53 -0.42 1.85 -9.74
N ARG A 54 -0.08 0.67 -10.25
CA ARG A 54 0.92 -0.21 -9.64
C ARG A 54 2.31 0.33 -9.95
N ALA A 55 3.08 0.64 -8.91
CA ALA A 55 4.49 0.97 -9.05
C ALA A 55 5.29 -0.26 -9.49
N ASN A 56 6.20 -0.09 -10.45
CA ASN A 56 7.11 -1.16 -10.86
C ASN A 56 8.45 -1.08 -10.10
N ALA A 57 9.31 -2.08 -10.28
CA ALA A 57 10.61 -2.13 -9.62
C ALA A 57 11.50 -0.92 -9.94
N MET A 58 11.45 -0.37 -11.16
CA MET A 58 12.22 0.82 -11.52
C MET A 58 11.73 2.08 -10.78
N ASP A 59 10.42 2.19 -10.56
CA ASP A 59 9.86 3.30 -9.77
C ASP A 59 10.34 3.26 -8.32
N MET A 60 10.32 2.07 -7.71
CA MET A 60 10.77 1.86 -6.32
C MET A 60 12.29 2.09 -6.17
N ARG A 61 13.08 1.66 -7.16
CA ARG A 61 14.55 1.82 -7.18
C ARG A 61 15.04 3.26 -7.40
N ARG A 62 14.15 4.23 -7.65
CA ARG A 62 14.54 5.66 -7.65
C ARG A 62 15.05 6.12 -6.29
N PHE A 63 14.68 5.41 -5.23
CA PHE A 63 15.11 5.69 -3.86
C PHE A 63 15.67 4.45 -3.17
N HIS A 64 15.00 3.30 -3.29
CA HIS A 64 15.41 2.08 -2.61
C HIS A 64 16.57 1.39 -3.34
N SER A 65 17.41 0.65 -2.58
CA SER A 65 18.47 -0.17 -3.17
C SER A 65 17.88 -1.28 -4.06
N LYS A 66 18.65 -1.70 -5.06
CA LYS A 66 18.23 -2.78 -5.96
C LYS A 66 18.00 -4.08 -5.18
N GLU A 67 18.88 -4.38 -4.23
CA GLU A 67 18.86 -5.59 -3.42
C GLU A 67 17.59 -5.69 -2.58
N TYR A 68 17.15 -4.58 -1.99
CA TYR A 68 15.92 -4.54 -1.19
C TYR A 68 14.67 -4.72 -2.07
N VAL A 69 14.60 -4.05 -3.22
CA VAL A 69 13.47 -4.20 -4.15
C VAL A 69 13.38 -5.62 -4.70
N ASP A 70 14.53 -6.22 -5.06
CA ASP A 70 14.58 -7.61 -5.54
C ASP A 70 14.16 -8.61 -4.45
N PHE A 71 14.51 -8.33 -3.19
CA PHE A 71 14.05 -9.11 -2.05
C PHE A 71 12.52 -9.02 -1.88
N LEU A 72 11.95 -7.81 -1.85
CA LEU A 72 10.51 -7.60 -1.71
C LEU A 72 9.70 -8.23 -2.86
N GLU A 73 10.26 -8.29 -4.07
CA GLU A 73 9.61 -8.89 -5.23
C GLU A 73 9.54 -10.42 -5.16
N ARG A 74 10.45 -11.06 -4.40
CA ARG A 74 10.58 -12.53 -4.33
C ARG A 74 10.02 -13.14 -3.05
N ILE A 75 10.07 -12.40 -1.95
CA ILE A 75 9.66 -12.91 -0.64
C ILE A 75 8.15 -13.19 -0.60
N SER A 76 7.79 -14.33 -0.03
CA SER A 76 6.41 -14.74 0.23
C SER A 76 6.37 -15.63 1.47
N PRO A 77 5.21 -15.82 2.11
CA PRO A 77 5.10 -16.74 3.25
C PRO A 77 5.60 -18.17 2.93
N GLN A 78 5.50 -18.61 1.67
CA GLN A 78 5.92 -19.95 1.24
C GLN A 78 7.44 -20.12 1.15
N CYS A 79 8.19 -19.03 0.93
CA CYS A 79 9.65 -19.06 0.79
C CYS A 79 10.38 -18.33 1.91
N ALA A 80 9.67 -17.86 2.95
CA ALA A 80 10.19 -16.99 4.00
C ALA A 80 11.47 -17.55 4.67
N GLU A 81 11.47 -18.86 4.99
CA GLU A 81 12.61 -19.54 5.62
C GLU A 81 13.90 -19.45 4.79
N GLN A 82 13.80 -19.43 3.45
CA GLN A 82 14.97 -19.33 2.57
C GLN A 82 15.66 -17.97 2.65
N TYR A 83 14.93 -16.94 3.11
CA TYR A 83 15.39 -15.55 3.17
C TYR A 83 15.57 -15.02 4.59
N GLU A 84 15.43 -15.87 5.62
CA GLU A 84 15.51 -15.47 7.03
C GLU A 84 16.82 -14.72 7.36
N HIS A 85 17.93 -15.11 6.72
CA HIS A 85 19.23 -14.45 6.84
C HIS A 85 19.24 -12.96 6.42
N LEU A 86 18.26 -12.51 5.63
CA LEU A 86 18.12 -11.11 5.19
C LEU A 86 17.15 -10.30 6.06
N PHE A 87 16.40 -10.94 6.97
CA PHE A 87 15.34 -10.27 7.73
C PHE A 87 15.88 -9.17 8.64
N ALA A 88 16.97 -9.43 9.35
CA ALA A 88 17.63 -8.43 10.17
C ALA A 88 18.21 -7.27 9.33
N GLN A 89 18.73 -7.57 8.13
CA GLN A 89 19.28 -6.55 7.23
C GLN A 89 18.20 -5.61 6.70
N PHE A 90 17.01 -6.14 6.38
CA PHE A 90 15.91 -5.38 5.79
C PHE A 90 14.78 -5.04 6.77
N ASN A 91 15.00 -5.28 8.07
CA ASN A 91 14.03 -5.05 9.14
C ASN A 91 12.65 -5.68 8.85
N ILE A 92 12.65 -6.97 8.53
CA ILE A 92 11.42 -7.76 8.32
C ILE A 92 11.23 -8.66 9.53
N GLY A 93 10.05 -8.59 10.18
CA GLY A 93 9.74 -9.41 11.34
C GLY A 93 8.82 -8.68 12.30
N GLU A 94 9.08 -8.86 13.60
CA GLU A 94 8.31 -8.24 14.67
C GLU A 94 8.83 -6.81 14.92
N ASP A 95 7.96 -5.81 14.79
CA ASP A 95 8.26 -4.39 15.05
C ASP A 95 7.92 -3.97 16.50
N TRP A 96 7.86 -4.92 17.46
CA TRP A 96 7.40 -4.68 18.83
C TRP A 96 8.43 -4.96 19.92
#